data_AF-A0A7L6CMN5-F1
#
_entry.id   AF-A0A7L6CMN5-F1
#
_cell.length_a   1.000
_cell.length_b   1.000
_cell.length_c   1.000
_cell.angle_alpha   90.00
_cell.angle_beta   90.00
_cell.angle_gamma   90.00
#
_symmetry.space_group_name_H-M   'P 1'
#
loop_
_entity.id
_entity.type
_entity.pdbx_description
1 polymer ?
#
loop_
_entity_poly.entity_id
_entity_poly.type
_entity_poly.pdbx_seq_one_letter_code
_entity_poly.pdbx_strand_id
1 'polypeptide(L)'
;MVETSPNKDSVKEKAYDFLSSKKITVQLDSYSEKTENIVGIDYRVISFCQNTKTIDVVIDHDEDSSLILKTEFIKTKTLKHFLTVIISLFYIITIIIFFILPSSWVGKILLFSTPIAFGYFLYYMAYKTAKIYLKKLTDTITFSSAAIAAATALCGLNLPQYLYDHEANGIIQIILFLILQTFSIFATTKCLISWGETIEESRRYYKKNEIIKKKAGILKNTKLLIISALLYSKIRFHKNNKNNK
;
A
#
# COMPACT_ATOMS: atom_id res chain seq x y z
N MET A 1 -37.79 -5.93 39.52
CA MET A 1 -37.67 -6.08 38.04
C MET A 1 -36.23 -5.80 37.70
N VAL A 2 -35.53 -6.81 37.19
CA VAL A 2 -34.10 -6.77 36.88
C VAL A 2 -33.94 -6.02 35.55
N GLU A 3 -33.18 -4.94 35.56
CA GLU A 3 -32.75 -4.24 34.34
C GLU A 3 -31.84 -5.18 33.54
N THR A 4 -32.39 -5.81 32.50
CA THR A 4 -31.61 -6.54 31.51
C THR A 4 -30.80 -5.54 30.70
N SER A 5 -29.51 -5.43 31.03
CA SER A 5 -28.47 -4.81 30.20
C SER A 5 -28.62 -5.28 28.76
N PRO A 6 -28.70 -4.39 27.76
CA PRO A 6 -28.79 -4.81 26.38
C PRO A 6 -27.48 -5.52 25.99
N ASN A 7 -27.59 -6.82 25.74
CA ASN A 7 -26.95 -7.55 24.64
C ASN A 7 -25.42 -7.81 24.67
N LYS A 8 -24.78 -7.99 25.83
CA LYS A 8 -23.35 -8.40 25.93
C LYS A 8 -23.03 -9.69 25.16
N ASP A 9 -23.93 -10.68 25.20
CA ASP A 9 -23.73 -11.95 24.50
C ASP A 9 -23.73 -11.78 22.97
N SER A 10 -24.56 -10.88 22.44
CA SER A 10 -24.59 -10.60 20.99
C SER A 10 -23.31 -9.95 20.47
N VAL A 11 -22.67 -9.08 21.27
CA VAL A 11 -21.44 -8.38 20.87
C VAL A 11 -20.25 -9.34 20.93
N LYS A 12 -20.21 -10.20 21.94
CA LYS A 12 -19.22 -11.28 22.08
C LYS A 12 -19.28 -12.26 20.90
N GLU A 13 -20.47 -12.74 20.55
CA GLU A 13 -20.68 -13.66 19.43
C GLU A 13 -20.29 -13.00 18.09
N LYS A 14 -20.75 -11.78 17.83
CA LYS A 14 -20.37 -11.03 16.61
C LYS A 14 -18.85 -10.84 16.48
N ALA A 15 -18.16 -10.52 17.57
CA ALA A 15 -16.70 -10.34 17.57
C ALA A 15 -15.97 -11.67 17.35
N TYR A 16 -16.48 -12.76 17.91
CA TYR A 16 -15.96 -14.10 17.68
C TYR A 16 -16.15 -14.55 16.23
N ASP A 17 -17.34 -14.35 15.65
CA ASP A 17 -17.65 -14.68 14.26
C ASP A 17 -16.79 -13.87 13.29
N PHE A 18 -16.57 -12.58 13.59
CA PHE A 18 -15.65 -11.73 12.83
C PHE A 18 -14.22 -12.29 12.83
N LEU A 19 -13.68 -12.67 13.99
CA LEU A 19 -12.33 -13.26 14.09
C LEU A 19 -12.24 -14.61 13.37
N SER A 20 -13.28 -15.44 13.51
CA SER A 20 -13.40 -16.74 12.82
C SER A 20 -13.45 -16.58 11.30
N SER A 21 -14.17 -15.59 10.80
CA SER A 21 -14.22 -15.25 9.36
C SER A 21 -12.84 -14.85 8.81
N LYS A 22 -12.00 -14.21 9.65
CA LYS A 22 -10.60 -13.90 9.34
C LYS A 22 -9.62 -15.05 9.58
N LYS A 23 -10.12 -16.25 9.94
CA LYS A 23 -9.34 -17.45 10.27
C LYS A 23 -8.43 -17.27 11.49
N ILE A 24 -8.86 -16.47 12.47
CA ILE A 24 -8.13 -16.23 13.71
C ILE A 24 -8.83 -17.02 14.83
N THR A 25 -8.20 -18.10 15.29
CA THR A 25 -8.72 -18.92 16.39
C THR A 25 -8.43 -18.26 17.74
N VAL A 26 -9.46 -18.04 18.55
CA VAL A 26 -9.37 -17.43 19.89
C VAL A 26 -10.17 -18.22 20.92
N GLN A 27 -9.82 -18.06 22.20
CA GLN A 27 -10.55 -18.69 23.32
C GLN A 27 -11.80 -17.88 23.66
N LEU A 28 -12.98 -18.47 23.45
CA LEU A 28 -14.27 -17.80 23.63
C LEU A 28 -14.51 -17.34 25.08
N ASP A 29 -13.92 -18.06 26.04
CA ASP A 29 -14.05 -17.79 27.48
C ASP A 29 -13.15 -16.65 27.97
N SER A 30 -12.17 -16.24 27.17
CA SER A 30 -11.20 -15.20 27.52
C SER A 30 -11.65 -13.78 27.16
N TYR A 31 -12.96 -13.59 26.97
CA TYR A 31 -13.56 -12.33 26.58
C TYR A 31 -13.34 -11.25 27.64
N SER A 32 -12.86 -10.09 27.19
CA SER A 32 -12.77 -8.88 28.01
C SER A 32 -13.18 -7.67 27.17
N GLU A 33 -13.90 -6.75 27.78
CA GLU A 33 -14.30 -5.49 27.17
C GLU A 33 -13.74 -4.33 27.99
N LYS A 34 -13.11 -3.39 27.32
CA LYS A 34 -12.57 -2.17 27.92
C LYS A 34 -12.76 -0.98 27.00
N THR A 35 -12.85 0.20 27.59
CA THR A 35 -12.71 1.45 26.86
C THR A 35 -11.23 1.82 26.79
N GLU A 36 -10.72 2.11 25.60
CA GLU A 36 -9.33 2.49 25.39
C GLU A 36 -9.25 3.75 24.52
N ASN A 37 -8.38 4.68 24.91
CA ASN A 37 -8.11 5.87 24.12
C ASN A 37 -7.19 5.53 22.94
N ILE A 38 -7.72 5.63 21.72
CA ILE A 38 -6.98 5.39 20.49
C ILE A 38 -6.94 6.71 19.70
N VAL A 39 -5.75 7.32 19.63
CA VAL A 39 -5.50 8.58 18.90
C VAL A 39 -6.40 9.73 19.41
N GLY A 40 -6.54 9.85 20.73
CA GLY A 40 -7.25 10.95 21.37
C GLY A 40 -8.77 10.79 21.44
N ILE A 41 -9.32 9.65 21.00
CA ILE A 41 -10.74 9.34 21.06
C ILE A 41 -10.90 8.00 21.80
N ASP A 42 -11.91 7.91 22.67
CA ASP A 42 -12.22 6.69 23.42
C ASP A 42 -13.03 5.72 22.57
N TYR A 43 -12.56 4.48 22.45
CA TYR A 43 -13.23 3.41 21.72
C TYR A 43 -13.48 2.20 22.62
N ARG A 44 -14.56 1.47 22.34
CA ARG A 44 -14.82 0.16 22.93
C ARG A 44 -13.94 -0.88 22.25
N VAL A 45 -13.14 -1.58 23.05
CA VAL A 45 -12.21 -2.62 22.61
C VAL A 45 -12.59 -3.95 23.25
N ILE A 46 -12.75 -4.96 22.40
CA ILE A 46 -12.97 -6.35 22.78
C ILE A 46 -11.66 -7.10 22.64
N SER A 47 -11.22 -7.77 23.70
CA SER A 47 -10.00 -8.57 23.73
C SER A 47 -10.33 -10.05 23.89
N PHE A 48 -9.64 -10.89 23.13
CA PHE A 48 -9.63 -12.35 23.30
C PHE A 48 -8.19 -12.87 23.41
N CYS A 49 -7.98 -13.94 24.15
CA CYS A 49 -6.72 -14.67 24.19
C CYS A 49 -6.60 -15.65 23.02
N GLN A 50 -5.47 -15.58 22.33
CA GLN A 50 -4.96 -16.57 21.40
C GLN A 50 -3.65 -17.12 21.96
N ASN A 51 -3.70 -18.31 22.56
CA ASN A 51 -2.59 -18.94 23.27
C ASN A 51 -2.05 -18.03 24.39
N THR A 52 -0.92 -17.35 24.16
CA THR A 52 -0.27 -16.42 25.10
C THR A 52 -0.42 -14.95 24.71
N LYS A 53 -1.11 -14.64 23.61
CA LYS A 53 -1.26 -13.29 23.07
C LYS A 53 -2.71 -12.84 23.11
N THR A 54 -2.94 -11.56 23.35
CA THR A 54 -4.25 -10.92 23.23
C THR A 54 -4.46 -10.41 21.80
N ILE A 55 -5.63 -10.74 21.24
CA ILE A 55 -6.15 -10.20 19.99
C ILE A 55 -7.25 -9.20 20.35
N ASP A 56 -7.04 -7.95 19.94
CA ASP A 56 -7.96 -6.85 20.23
C ASP A 56 -8.76 -6.47 18.97
N VAL A 57 -10.06 -6.25 19.14
CA VAL A 57 -11.02 -5.80 18.13
C VAL A 57 -11.65 -4.49 18.62
N VAL A 58 -11.72 -3.49 17.74
CA VAL A 58 -12.34 -2.19 18.00
C VAL A 58 -13.74 -2.19 17.40
N ILE A 59 -14.71 -1.67 18.14
CA ILE A 59 -16.03 -1.30 17.62
C ILE A 59 -15.94 0.17 17.18
N ASP A 60 -16.01 0.43 15.87
CA ASP A 60 -15.98 1.79 15.31
C ASP A 60 -17.44 2.29 15.15
N HIS A 61 -17.80 3.35 15.88
CA HIS A 61 -19.14 3.97 16.02
C HIS A 61 -20.22 3.19 16.82
N ASP A 62 -21.27 3.91 17.25
CA ASP A 62 -22.41 3.44 18.08
C ASP A 62 -23.27 2.33 17.43
N GLU A 63 -23.04 2.01 16.16
CA GLU A 63 -23.64 0.85 15.52
C GLU A 63 -22.70 -0.36 15.69
N ASP A 64 -23.13 -1.35 16.50
CA ASP A 64 -22.49 -2.64 16.80
C ASP A 64 -22.19 -3.54 15.57
N SER A 65 -22.07 -2.97 14.37
CA SER A 65 -21.88 -3.65 13.09
C SER A 65 -20.50 -3.45 12.47
N SER A 66 -19.69 -2.50 12.95
CA SER A 66 -18.36 -2.25 12.36
C SER A 66 -17.23 -2.69 13.30
N LEU A 67 -16.88 -3.98 13.18
CA LEU A 67 -15.77 -4.61 13.91
C LEU A 67 -14.50 -4.56 13.08
N ILE A 68 -13.42 -4.04 13.66
CA ILE A 68 -12.13 -3.90 12.99
C ILE A 68 -11.03 -4.41 13.93
N LEU A 69 -10.04 -5.14 13.41
CA LEU A 69 -8.88 -5.51 14.23
C LEU A 69 -8.19 -4.24 14.72
N LYS A 70 -7.93 -4.13 16.03
CA LYS A 70 -7.32 -2.93 16.63
C LYS A 70 -6.01 -2.55 15.96
N THR A 71 -5.20 -3.54 15.59
CA THR A 71 -3.92 -3.31 14.89
C THR A 71 -4.12 -2.71 13.50
N GLU A 72 -5.15 -3.12 12.75
CA GLU A 72 -5.52 -2.54 11.47
C GLU A 72 -6.16 -1.16 11.65
N PHE A 73 -6.99 -0.99 12.69
CA PHE A 73 -7.65 0.25 13.03
C PHE A 73 -6.65 1.36 13.38
N ILE A 74 -5.72 1.08 14.30
CA ILE A 74 -4.63 1.99 14.68
C ILE A 74 -3.81 2.34 13.45
N LYS A 75 -3.35 1.35 12.68
CA LYS A 75 -2.57 1.60 11.46
C LYS A 75 -3.30 2.53 10.50
N THR A 76 -4.60 2.32 10.30
CA THR A 76 -5.41 3.13 9.36
C THR A 76 -5.62 4.55 9.86
N LYS A 77 -6.00 4.73 11.14
CA LYS A 77 -6.19 6.06 11.75
C LYS A 77 -4.87 6.83 11.85
N THR A 78 -3.80 6.19 12.29
CA THR A 78 -2.45 6.79 12.35
C THR A 78 -1.97 7.18 10.96
N LEU A 79 -2.16 6.33 9.95
CA LEU A 79 -1.84 6.66 8.56
C LEU A 79 -2.63 7.87 8.06
N LYS A 80 -3.95 7.92 8.32
CA LYS A 80 -4.81 9.03 7.91
C LYS A 80 -4.33 10.34 8.55
N HIS A 81 -4.11 10.35 9.86
CA HIS A 81 -3.58 11.52 10.56
C HIS A 81 -2.20 11.94 10.05
N PHE A 82 -1.30 10.98 9.85
CA PHE A 82 0.03 11.23 9.30
C PHE A 82 -0.05 11.88 7.91
N LEU A 83 -0.86 11.31 7.00
CA LEU A 83 -1.10 11.89 5.69
C LEU A 83 -1.67 13.31 5.79
N THR A 84 -2.67 13.53 6.64
CA THR A 84 -3.27 14.86 6.82
C THR A 84 -2.23 15.87 7.30
N VAL A 85 -1.45 15.55 8.34
CA VAL A 85 -0.44 16.46 8.88
C VAL A 85 0.64 16.79 7.84
N ILE A 86 1.13 15.78 7.12
CA ILE A 86 2.19 15.97 6.11
C ILE A 86 1.69 16.76 4.91
N ILE A 87 0.47 16.48 4.44
CA ILE A 87 -0.15 17.23 3.35
C ILE A 87 -0.36 18.70 3.78
N SER A 88 -0.83 18.95 5.00
CA SER A 88 -0.98 20.31 5.52
C SER A 88 0.38 21.03 5.60
N LEU A 89 1.41 20.37 6.12
CA LEU A 89 2.75 20.94 6.23
C LEU A 89 3.34 21.25 4.84
N PHE A 90 3.13 20.35 3.87
CA PHE A 90 3.49 20.59 2.47
C PHE A 90 2.86 21.85 1.91
N TYR A 91 1.54 22.02 2.07
CA TYR A 91 0.85 23.17 1.52
C TYR A 91 1.33 24.46 2.18
N ILE A 92 1.56 24.46 3.50
CA ILE A 92 2.14 25.61 4.20
C ILE A 92 3.48 26.00 3.58
N ILE A 93 4.41 25.04 3.42
CA ILE A 93 5.74 25.29 2.83
C ILE A 93 5.61 25.82 1.40
N THR A 94 4.73 25.21 0.60
CA THR A 94 4.61 25.50 -0.83
C THR A 94 3.94 26.87 -1.06
N ILE A 95 2.97 27.24 -0.22
CA ILE A 95 2.38 28.59 -0.18
C ILE A 95 3.44 29.63 0.20
N ILE A 96 4.24 29.36 1.24
CA ILE A 96 5.33 30.26 1.66
C ILE A 96 6.32 30.50 0.51
N ILE A 97 6.76 29.44 -0.16
CA ILE A 97 7.68 29.55 -1.31
C ILE A 97 7.03 30.36 -2.44
N PHE A 98 5.74 30.14 -2.72
CA PHE A 98 5.01 30.84 -3.76
C PHE A 98 4.92 32.36 -3.49
N PHE A 99 4.69 32.79 -2.24
CA PHE A 99 4.57 34.21 -1.91
C PHE A 99 5.91 34.92 -1.70
N ILE A 100 6.93 34.25 -1.15
CA ILE A 100 8.21 34.90 -0.79
C ILE A 100 9.20 34.92 -1.96
N LEU A 101 9.20 33.90 -2.82
CA LEU A 101 10.22 33.73 -3.87
C LEU A 101 9.67 33.56 -5.30
N PRO A 102 8.53 34.15 -5.72
CA PRO A 102 7.89 33.84 -7.00
C PRO A 102 8.78 34.15 -8.22
N SER A 103 9.57 35.22 -8.15
CA SER A 103 10.34 35.74 -9.29
C SER A 103 11.80 35.28 -9.32
N SER A 104 12.29 34.65 -8.25
CA SER A 104 13.67 34.17 -8.20
C SER A 104 13.81 32.83 -8.92
N TRP A 105 14.93 32.63 -9.62
CA TRP A 105 15.25 31.34 -10.23
C TRP A 105 15.26 30.20 -9.19
N VAL A 106 15.71 30.50 -7.97
CA VAL A 106 15.73 29.57 -6.84
C VAL A 106 14.31 29.17 -6.43
N GLY A 107 13.39 30.12 -6.33
CA GLY A 107 11.98 29.86 -6.00
C GLY A 107 11.30 28.96 -7.03
N LYS A 108 11.56 29.17 -8.33
CA LYS A 108 11.03 28.30 -9.40
C LYS A 108 11.54 26.86 -9.28
N ILE A 109 12.84 26.67 -8.99
CA ILE A 109 13.43 25.34 -8.77
C ILE A 109 12.81 24.67 -7.54
N LEU A 110 12.61 25.41 -6.45
CA LEU A 110 11.96 24.90 -5.24
C LEU A 110 10.52 24.50 -5.55
N LEU A 111 9.73 25.36 -6.19
CA LEU A 111 8.33 25.06 -6.56
C LEU A 111 8.19 23.83 -7.46
N PHE A 112 9.17 23.58 -8.32
CA PHE A 112 9.21 22.38 -9.16
C PHE A 112 9.61 21.12 -8.37
N SER A 113 10.64 21.21 -7.53
CA SER A 113 11.21 20.06 -6.82
C SER A 113 10.41 19.63 -5.59
N THR A 114 9.69 20.54 -4.94
CA THR A 114 8.91 20.26 -3.72
C THR A 114 7.85 19.16 -3.92
N PRO A 115 6.96 19.22 -4.93
CA PRO A 115 5.97 18.15 -5.14
C PRO A 115 6.63 16.80 -5.48
N ILE A 116 7.78 16.80 -6.16
CA ILE A 116 8.54 15.58 -6.48
C ILE A 116 9.09 14.95 -5.18
N ALA A 117 9.75 15.76 -4.35
CA ALA A 117 10.31 15.33 -3.07
C ALA A 117 9.21 14.80 -2.13
N PHE A 118 8.05 15.47 -2.08
CA PHE A 118 6.92 15.01 -1.28
C PHE A 118 6.25 13.76 -1.85
N GLY A 119 6.12 13.66 -3.18
CA GLY A 119 5.61 12.45 -3.82
C GLY A 119 6.49 11.23 -3.52
N TYR A 120 7.81 11.43 -3.48
CA TYR A 120 8.78 10.42 -3.03
C TYR A 120 8.64 10.07 -1.55
N PHE A 121 8.52 11.08 -0.69
CA PHE A 121 8.34 10.87 0.75
C PHE A 121 7.05 10.08 1.06
N LEU A 122 5.93 10.44 0.41
CA LEU A 122 4.66 9.71 0.52
C LEU A 122 4.81 8.25 0.07
N TYR A 123 5.48 8.01 -1.05
CA TYR A 123 5.78 6.65 -1.48
C TYR A 123 6.59 5.88 -0.42
N TYR A 124 7.70 6.43 0.07
CA TYR A 124 8.58 5.73 1.00
C TYR A 124 7.91 5.40 2.34
N MET A 125 7.13 6.34 2.89
CA MET A 125 6.53 6.23 4.23
C MET A 125 5.17 5.53 4.23
N ALA A 126 4.29 5.84 3.27
CA ALA A 126 2.92 5.35 3.29
C ALA A 126 2.73 4.06 2.48
N TYR A 127 3.50 3.83 1.41
CA TYR A 127 3.26 2.68 0.53
C TYR A 127 3.50 1.33 1.22
N LYS A 128 4.49 1.26 2.12
CA LYS A 128 4.78 0.03 2.89
C LYS A 128 3.61 -0.37 3.79
N THR A 129 2.95 0.60 4.39
CA THR A 129 1.88 0.38 5.38
C THR A 129 0.50 0.27 4.72
N ALA A 130 0.29 1.01 3.64
CA ALA A 130 -1.02 1.27 3.05
C ALA A 130 -1.11 0.91 1.57
N LYS A 131 -0.36 -0.11 1.14
CA LYS A 131 -0.12 -0.48 -0.27
C LYS A 131 -1.38 -0.36 -1.15
N ILE A 132 -2.45 -1.09 -0.79
CA ILE A 132 -3.70 -1.14 -1.58
C ILE A 132 -4.42 0.22 -1.56
N TYR A 133 -4.50 0.84 -0.38
CA TYR A 133 -5.22 2.11 -0.21
C TYR A 133 -4.52 3.25 -0.97
N LEU A 134 -3.21 3.41 -0.79
CA LEU A 134 -2.43 4.46 -1.46
C LEU A 134 -2.43 4.27 -2.99
N LYS A 135 -2.38 3.01 -3.46
CA LYS A 135 -2.50 2.70 -4.89
C LYS A 135 -3.85 3.16 -5.45
N LYS A 136 -4.96 2.78 -4.82
CA LYS A 136 -6.30 3.22 -5.25
C LYS A 136 -6.46 4.74 -5.19
N LEU A 137 -6.01 5.37 -4.12
CA LEU A 137 -6.09 6.82 -3.95
C LEU A 137 -5.29 7.56 -5.04
N THR A 138 -4.04 7.14 -5.27
CA THR A 138 -3.19 7.72 -6.32
C THR A 138 -3.80 7.48 -7.70
N ASP A 139 -4.33 6.30 -7.99
CA ASP A 139 -5.04 6.02 -9.24
C ASP A 139 -6.21 6.98 -9.46
N THR A 140 -7.12 7.07 -8.49
CA THR A 140 -8.29 7.96 -8.58
C THR A 140 -7.88 9.42 -8.82
N ILE A 141 -6.91 9.94 -8.07
CA ILE A 141 -6.47 11.33 -8.21
C ILE A 141 -5.80 11.55 -9.57
N THR A 142 -4.97 10.60 -10.03
CA THR A 142 -4.26 10.74 -11.32
C THR A 142 -5.22 10.65 -12.50
N PHE A 143 -6.24 9.80 -12.43
CA PHE A 143 -7.29 9.74 -13.45
C PHE A 143 -8.14 11.01 -13.46
N SER A 144 -8.58 11.48 -12.30
CA SER A 144 -9.32 12.74 -12.20
C SER A 144 -8.49 13.93 -12.69
N SER A 145 -7.20 14.00 -12.36
CA SER A 145 -6.32 15.07 -12.82
C SER A 145 -6.15 15.05 -14.35
N ALA A 146 -6.00 13.86 -14.93
CA ALA A 146 -5.92 13.71 -16.39
C ALA A 146 -7.24 14.11 -17.08
N ALA A 147 -8.38 13.73 -16.51
CA ALA A 147 -9.69 14.12 -17.02
C ALA A 147 -9.90 15.65 -16.97
N ILE A 148 -9.53 16.29 -15.86
CA ILE A 148 -9.60 17.75 -15.73
C ILE A 148 -8.66 18.44 -16.73
N ALA A 149 -7.43 17.95 -16.87
CA ALA A 149 -6.46 18.48 -17.83
C ALA A 149 -6.96 18.33 -19.29
N ALA A 150 -7.57 17.20 -19.64
CA ALA A 150 -8.15 16.99 -20.96
C ALA A 150 -9.36 17.90 -21.20
N ALA A 151 -10.26 18.04 -20.22
CA ALA A 151 -11.43 18.91 -20.33
C ALA A 151 -11.03 20.38 -20.49
N THR A 152 -10.04 20.85 -19.72
CA THR A 152 -9.54 22.23 -19.85
C THR A 152 -8.85 22.48 -21.19
N ALA A 153 -8.07 21.52 -21.69
CA ALA A 153 -7.48 21.61 -23.02
C ALA A 153 -8.54 21.72 -24.13
N LEU A 154 -9.64 20.94 -24.05
CA LEU A 154 -10.75 21.02 -25.00
C LEU A 154 -11.50 22.36 -24.95
N CYS A 155 -11.59 22.97 -23.77
CA CYS A 155 -12.17 24.30 -23.60
C CYS A 155 -11.22 25.46 -23.99
N GLY A 156 -10.01 25.16 -24.51
CA GLY A 156 -9.01 26.18 -24.84
C GLY A 156 -8.40 26.88 -23.61
N LEU A 157 -8.61 26.33 -22.41
CA LEU A 157 -8.07 26.88 -21.17
C LEU A 157 -6.67 26.34 -20.92
N ASN A 158 -5.66 27.21 -21.05
CA ASN A 158 -4.30 26.87 -20.68
C ASN A 158 -4.08 27.13 -19.18
N LEU A 159 -4.39 26.13 -18.36
CA LEU A 159 -4.29 26.16 -16.89
C LEU A 159 -2.97 26.77 -16.35
N PRO A 160 -1.77 26.36 -16.83
CA PRO A 160 -0.51 26.96 -16.42
C PRO A 160 -0.39 28.46 -16.74
N GLN A 161 -1.00 28.91 -17.84
CA GLN A 161 -0.91 30.29 -18.28
C GLN A 161 -1.73 31.21 -17.37
N TYR A 162 -2.87 30.71 -16.87
CA TYR A 162 -3.74 31.41 -15.92
C TYR A 162 -3.07 31.67 -14.56
N LEU A 163 -2.12 30.83 -14.17
CA LEU A 163 -1.32 30.99 -12.95
C LEU A 163 -0.35 32.18 -12.98
N TYR A 164 0.04 32.62 -14.17
CA TYR A 164 0.99 33.71 -14.38
C TYR A 164 0.34 34.93 -15.02
N ASP A 165 -0.97 34.92 -15.20
CA ASP A 165 -1.73 36.03 -15.75
C ASP A 165 -1.92 37.12 -14.69
N HIS A 166 -1.43 38.33 -14.95
CA HIS A 166 -1.51 39.44 -14.00
C HIS A 166 -2.93 40.01 -13.85
N GLU A 167 -3.83 39.72 -14.79
CA GLU A 167 -5.22 40.18 -14.76
C GLU A 167 -6.17 39.18 -14.09
N ALA A 168 -5.70 37.96 -13.80
CA ALA A 168 -6.52 36.94 -13.17
C ALA A 168 -6.71 37.19 -11.66
N ASN A 169 -7.85 36.74 -11.13
CA ASN A 169 -8.16 36.86 -9.71
C ASN A 169 -7.16 36.03 -8.87
N GLY A 170 -6.41 36.71 -7.99
CA GLY A 170 -5.39 36.08 -7.14
C GLY A 170 -5.91 34.92 -6.29
N ILE A 171 -7.17 34.95 -5.85
CA ILE A 171 -7.76 33.82 -5.10
C ILE A 171 -7.87 32.57 -6.00
N ILE A 172 -8.32 32.76 -7.24
CA ILE A 172 -8.45 31.66 -8.21
C ILE A 172 -7.06 31.09 -8.54
N GLN A 173 -6.05 31.94 -8.68
CA GLN A 173 -4.67 31.50 -8.91
C GLN A 173 -4.12 30.65 -7.76
N ILE A 174 -4.37 31.04 -6.51
CA ILE A 174 -3.95 30.25 -5.33
C ILE A 174 -4.65 28.89 -5.32
N ILE A 175 -5.96 28.85 -5.55
CA ILE A 175 -6.71 27.58 -5.60
C ILE A 175 -6.17 26.69 -6.72
N LEU A 176 -5.95 27.27 -7.91
CA LEU A 176 -5.43 26.56 -9.07
C LEU A 176 -4.02 26.02 -8.81
N PHE A 177 -3.17 26.83 -8.19
CA PHE A 177 -1.83 26.45 -7.77
C PHE A 177 -1.86 25.24 -6.84
N LEU A 178 -2.70 25.28 -5.81
CA LEU A 178 -2.84 24.18 -4.85
C LEU A 178 -3.27 22.90 -5.56
N ILE A 179 -4.28 22.96 -6.43
CA ILE A 179 -4.77 21.81 -7.20
C ILE A 179 -3.66 21.19 -8.06
N LEU A 180 -2.92 22.00 -8.83
CA LEU A 180 -1.84 21.50 -9.68
C LEU A 180 -0.69 20.90 -8.87
N GLN A 181 -0.36 21.48 -7.72
CA GLN A 181 0.61 20.92 -6.80
C GLN A 181 0.15 19.56 -6.25
N THR A 182 -1.12 19.42 -5.87
CA THR A 182 -1.72 18.14 -5.48
C THR A 182 -1.55 17.10 -6.59
N PHE A 183 -1.91 17.45 -7.83
CA PHE A 183 -1.81 16.54 -8.97
C PHE A 183 -0.38 16.09 -9.19
N SER A 184 0.59 17.00 -9.10
CA SER A 184 2.01 16.69 -9.26
C SER A 184 2.53 15.72 -8.18
N ILE A 185 2.15 15.91 -6.92
CA ILE A 185 2.53 15.00 -5.82
C ILE A 185 1.98 13.59 -6.09
N PHE A 186 0.68 13.47 -6.33
CA PHE A 186 0.05 12.16 -6.49
C PHE A 186 0.49 11.45 -7.78
N ALA A 187 0.74 12.19 -8.86
CA ALA A 187 1.35 11.66 -10.07
C ALA A 187 2.76 11.12 -9.81
N THR A 188 3.58 11.85 -9.05
CA THR A 188 4.92 11.40 -8.66
C THR A 188 4.85 10.15 -7.80
N THR A 189 3.98 10.12 -6.78
CA THR A 189 3.76 8.93 -5.95
C THR A 189 3.31 7.74 -6.81
N LYS A 190 2.38 7.94 -7.74
CA LYS A 190 1.90 6.88 -8.65
C LYS A 190 3.02 6.35 -9.55
N CYS A 191 3.86 7.23 -10.07
CA CYS A 191 5.04 6.87 -10.86
C CYS A 191 5.98 5.95 -10.07
N LEU A 192 6.31 6.32 -8.83
CA LEU A 192 7.19 5.54 -7.96
C LEU A 192 6.59 4.18 -7.55
N ILE A 193 5.28 4.14 -7.28
CA ILE A 193 4.56 2.88 -7.03
C ILE A 193 4.71 1.94 -8.23
N SER A 194 4.41 2.45 -9.43
CA SER A 194 4.43 1.67 -10.66
C SER A 194 5.86 1.19 -11.00
N TRP A 195 6.85 2.05 -10.80
CA TRP A 195 8.27 1.72 -10.95
C TRP A 195 8.70 0.62 -9.98
N GLY A 196 8.35 0.74 -8.69
CA GLY A 196 8.66 -0.25 -7.67
C GLY A 196 8.04 -1.62 -7.96
N GLU A 197 6.77 -1.64 -8.38
CA GLU A 197 6.08 -2.87 -8.80
C GLU A 197 6.75 -3.51 -10.03
N THR A 198 7.14 -2.69 -11.02
CA THR A 198 7.82 -3.16 -12.23
C THR A 198 9.19 -3.79 -11.92
N ILE A 199 9.97 -3.18 -11.02
CA ILE A 199 11.24 -3.77 -10.56
C ILE A 199 11.01 -5.09 -9.84
N GLU A 200 10.00 -5.16 -8.97
CA GLU A 200 9.71 -6.37 -8.20
C GLU A 200 9.25 -7.51 -9.13
N GLU A 201 8.41 -7.21 -10.11
CA GLU A 201 7.95 -8.16 -11.12
C GLU A 201 9.10 -8.64 -12.02
N SER A 202 9.95 -7.73 -12.47
CA SER A 202 11.17 -8.05 -13.20
C SER A 202 12.07 -9.00 -12.41
N ARG A 203 12.33 -8.71 -11.12
CA ARG A 203 13.12 -9.62 -10.24
C ARG A 203 12.49 -11.01 -10.14
N ARG A 204 11.17 -11.10 -10.00
CA ARG A 204 10.46 -12.40 -9.93
C ARG A 204 10.57 -13.16 -11.25
N TYR A 205 10.44 -12.47 -12.38
CA TYR A 205 10.55 -13.05 -13.71
C TYR A 205 11.94 -13.65 -13.95
N TYR A 206 13.00 -12.89 -13.69
CA TYR A 206 14.38 -13.37 -13.86
C TYR A 206 14.72 -14.50 -12.89
N LYS A 207 14.31 -14.42 -11.63
CA LYS A 207 14.52 -15.49 -10.63
C LYS A 207 13.81 -16.78 -11.02
N LYS A 208 12.59 -16.70 -11.58
CA LYS A 208 11.84 -17.87 -12.07
C LYS A 208 12.56 -18.51 -13.27
N ASN A 209 13.08 -17.70 -14.19
CA ASN A 209 13.83 -18.19 -15.34
C ASN A 209 15.17 -18.83 -14.96
N GLU A 210 15.86 -18.32 -13.95
CA GLU A 210 17.07 -18.97 -13.40
C GLU A 210 16.75 -20.34 -12.78
N ILE A 211 15.67 -20.44 -12.00
CA ILE A 211 15.24 -21.72 -11.40
C ILE A 211 14.88 -22.74 -12.51
N ILE A 212 14.18 -22.29 -13.56
CA ILE A 212 13.83 -23.14 -14.71
C ILE A 212 15.10 -23.59 -15.45
N LYS A 213 16.05 -22.68 -15.73
CA LYS A 213 17.35 -23.04 -16.34
C LYS A 213 18.13 -24.03 -15.48
N LYS A 214 18.17 -23.84 -14.15
CA LYS A 214 18.87 -24.73 -13.22
C LYS A 214 18.23 -26.13 -13.17
N LYS A 215 16.89 -26.21 -13.14
CA LYS A 215 16.16 -27.48 -13.23
C LYS A 215 16.36 -28.18 -14.57
N ALA A 216 16.37 -27.45 -15.69
CA ALA A 216 16.65 -28.01 -17.01
C ALA A 216 18.09 -28.54 -17.14
N GLY A 217 19.07 -27.86 -16.55
CA GLY A 217 20.45 -28.32 -16.47
C GLY A 217 20.61 -29.61 -15.65
N ILE A 218 19.95 -29.68 -14.48
CA ILE A 218 19.95 -30.89 -13.64
C ILE A 218 19.29 -32.06 -14.38
N LEU A 219 18.16 -31.84 -15.08
CA LEU A 219 17.46 -32.88 -15.84
C LEU A 219 18.27 -33.41 -17.03
N LYS A 220 19.06 -32.54 -17.69
CA LYS A 220 20.00 -32.98 -18.74
C LYS A 220 21.11 -33.84 -18.17
N ASN A 221 21.71 -33.44 -17.04
CA ASN A 221 22.78 -34.20 -16.39
C ASN A 221 22.30 -35.56 -15.86
N THR A 222 21.09 -35.66 -15.31
CA THR A 222 20.53 -36.94 -14.85
C THR A 222 20.21 -37.88 -16.00
N LYS A 223 19.64 -37.38 -17.11
CA LYS A 223 19.45 -38.20 -18.32
C LYS A 223 20.79 -38.71 -18.87
N LEU A 224 21.82 -37.87 -18.90
CA LEU A 224 23.14 -38.27 -19.38
C LEU A 224 23.77 -39.35 -18.48
N LEU A 225 23.63 -39.22 -17.15
CA LEU A 225 24.10 -40.21 -16.17
C LEU A 225 23.36 -41.56 -16.28
N ILE A 226 22.05 -41.54 -16.52
CA ILE A 226 21.26 -42.77 -16.69
C ILE A 226 21.67 -43.47 -18.00
N ILE A 227 21.84 -42.71 -19.09
CA ILE A 227 22.28 -43.25 -20.38
C ILE A 227 23.70 -43.83 -20.28
N SER A 228 24.62 -43.14 -19.60
CA SER A 228 25.99 -43.64 -19.41
C SER A 228 26.05 -44.86 -18.49
N ALA A 229 25.23 -44.93 -17.45
CA ALA A 229 25.09 -46.12 -16.60
C ALA A 229 24.52 -47.33 -17.36
N LEU A 230 23.50 -47.12 -18.20
CA LEU A 230 22.93 -48.17 -19.06
C LEU A 230 23.94 -48.66 -20.11
N LEU A 231 24.69 -47.76 -20.75
CA LEU A 231 25.75 -48.10 -21.68
C LEU A 231 26.87 -48.88 -20.99
N TYR A 232 27.30 -48.47 -19.80
CA TYR A 232 28.33 -49.16 -19.02
C TYR A 232 27.88 -50.57 -18.63
N SER A 233 26.65 -50.74 -18.16
CA SER A 233 26.06 -52.05 -17.85
C SER A 233 26.04 -52.94 -19.09
N LYS A 234 25.54 -52.43 -20.22
CA LYS A 234 25.49 -53.18 -21.48
C LYS A 234 26.87 -53.64 -21.94
N ILE A 235 27.89 -52.78 -21.86
CA ILE A 235 29.27 -53.12 -22.22
C ILE A 235 29.83 -54.20 -21.27
N ARG A 236 29.61 -54.08 -19.96
CA ARG A 236 30.15 -55.01 -18.96
C ARG A 236 29.50 -56.40 -19.05
N PHE A 237 28.19 -56.47 -19.25
CA PHE A 237 27.48 -57.74 -19.44
C PHE A 237 27.79 -58.40 -20.79
N HIS A 238 28.00 -57.62 -21.85
CA HIS A 238 28.38 -58.17 -23.16
C HIS A 238 29.83 -58.71 -23.17
N LYS A 239 30.72 -58.16 -22.35
CA LYS A 239 32.10 -58.63 -22.19
C LYS A 239 32.19 -59.89 -21.32
N ASN A 240 31.36 -60.00 -20.26
CA ASN A 240 31.29 -61.22 -19.44
C ASN A 240 30.72 -62.42 -20.22
N ASN A 241 29.76 -62.22 -21.12
CA ASN A 241 29.23 -63.30 -21.96
C ASN A 241 30.20 -63.77 -23.06
N LYS A 242 31.24 -63.01 -23.38
CA LYS A 242 32.29 -63.42 -24.34
C LYS A 242 33.44 -64.20 -23.70
N ASN A 243 33.61 -64.10 -22.38
CA ASN A 243 34.66 -64.83 -21.65
C ASN A 243 34.19 -66.18 -21.08
N ASN A 244 32.91 -66.55 -21.25
CA ASN A 244 32.31 -67.82 -20.82
C ASN A 244 31.99 -68.76 -22.01
N LYS A 245 32.65 -68.56 -23.17
CA LYS A 245 32.73 -69.53 -24.27
C LYS A 245 34.19 -69.82 -24.54
#